data_AF-A0A7C4DA18-F1
#
_entry.id   AF-A0A7C4DA18-F1
#
_cell.length_a   1.000
_cell.length_b   1.000
_cell.length_c   1.000
_cell.angle_alpha   90.00
_cell.angle_beta   90.00
_cell.angle_gamma   90.00
#
_symmetry.space_group_name_H-M   'P 1'
#
loop_
_entity.id
_entity.type
_entity.pdbx_description
1 polymer ?
#
loop_
_entity_poly.entity_id
_entity_poly.type
_entity_poly.pdbx_seq_one_letter_code
_entity_poly.pdbx_strand_id
1 'polypeptide(L)'
;AVFAPSCDGELTTEEILERISRIAEKGGYLGARGLTYEDVEAMSNALKYVKTEASMLPLLAWRGKRGIIEIRGGERKVNLSILSTLTFYFDTEVVYSLSFLAKRVADSESLEEANRRLHEVNVVTEYDYELQFVLKNKRD
;
A
#
# COMPACT_ATOMS: atom_id res chain seq x y z
N ALA A 1 6.80 2.82 7.56
CA ALA A 1 7.60 2.40 6.38
C ALA A 1 6.67 2.01 5.25
N VAL A 2 7.13 2.06 4.01
CA VAL A 2 6.41 1.54 2.83
C VAL A 2 7.30 0.52 2.15
N PHE A 3 6.86 -0.74 2.14
CA PHE A 3 7.53 -1.83 1.44
C PHE A 3 7.02 -1.90 0.00
N ALA A 4 7.92 -2.17 -0.95
CA ALA A 4 7.57 -2.48 -2.33
C ALA A 4 6.62 -1.43 -2.94
N PRO A 5 7.08 -0.17 -3.08
CA PRO A 5 6.22 0.89 -3.59
C PRO A 5 5.60 0.49 -4.93
N SER A 6 4.33 0.88 -5.10
CA SER A 6 3.46 0.69 -6.28
C SER A 6 3.06 -0.75 -6.61
N CYS A 7 3.51 -1.76 -5.84
CA CYS A 7 3.23 -3.16 -6.15
C CYS A 7 1.77 -3.60 -5.93
N ASP A 8 0.95 -2.86 -5.19
CA ASP A 8 -0.49 -3.12 -5.03
C ASP A 8 -1.34 -2.53 -6.17
N GLY A 9 -0.72 -1.72 -7.05
CA GLY A 9 -1.36 -1.02 -8.15
C GLY A 9 -2.32 0.09 -7.73
N GLU A 10 -2.27 0.58 -6.49
CA GLU A 10 -3.11 1.72 -6.05
C GLU A 10 -2.54 3.06 -6.46
N LEU A 11 -1.23 3.19 -6.38
CA LEU A 11 -0.50 4.39 -6.76
C LEU A 11 0.57 4.05 -7.78
N THR A 12 0.77 4.96 -8.71
CA THR A 12 1.90 4.93 -9.63
C THR A 12 3.22 5.13 -8.89
N THR A 13 4.31 4.71 -9.51
CA THR A 13 5.66 4.94 -8.97
C THR A 13 5.93 6.43 -8.82
N GLU A 14 5.47 7.24 -9.77
CA GLU A 14 5.60 8.69 -9.79
C GLU A 14 4.88 9.33 -8.59
N GLU A 15 3.63 8.95 -8.33
CA GLU A 15 2.86 9.46 -7.17
C GLU A 15 3.52 9.11 -5.84
N ILE A 16 4.07 7.90 -5.72
CA ILE A 16 4.77 7.50 -4.49
C ILE A 16 6.05 8.30 -4.33
N LEU A 17 6.87 8.44 -5.37
CA LEU A 17 8.11 9.22 -5.30
C LEU A 17 7.85 10.70 -4.99
N GLU A 18 6.77 11.28 -5.52
CA GLU A 18 6.33 12.63 -5.17
C GLU A 18 5.98 12.73 -3.67
N ARG A 19 5.18 11.78 -3.14
CA ARG A 19 4.82 11.76 -1.71
C ARG A 19 6.03 11.59 -0.81
N ILE A 20 6.97 10.72 -1.18
CA ILE A 20 8.25 10.53 -0.48
C ILE A 20 9.03 11.83 -0.45
N SER A 21 9.09 12.54 -1.58
CA SER A 21 9.80 13.82 -1.68
C SER A 21 9.19 14.88 -0.76
N ARG A 22 7.86 14.95 -0.65
CA ARG A 22 7.16 15.85 0.29
C ARG A 22 7.45 15.52 1.76
N ILE A 23 7.57 14.23 2.09
CA ILE A 23 7.98 13.81 3.45
C ILE A 23 9.44 14.19 3.71
N ALA A 24 10.32 13.98 2.73
CA ALA A 24 11.74 14.35 2.81
C ALA A 24 11.93 15.87 2.97
N GLU A 25 11.15 16.69 2.27
CA GLU A 25 11.15 18.15 2.40
C GLU A 25 10.87 18.61 3.84
N LYS A 26 10.06 17.85 4.58
CA LYS A 26 9.77 18.09 6.01
C LYS A 26 10.77 17.42 6.96
N GLY A 27 11.85 16.84 6.44
CA GLY A 27 12.85 16.13 7.24
C GLY A 27 12.42 14.74 7.72
N GLY A 28 11.30 14.21 7.22
CA GLY A 28 10.75 12.94 7.69
C GLY A 28 11.27 11.70 6.98
N TYR A 29 12.19 11.83 6.02
CA TYR A 29 12.76 10.67 5.31
C TYR A 29 13.92 10.07 6.10
N LEU A 30 13.79 8.81 6.52
CA LEU A 30 14.76 8.11 7.37
C LEU A 30 15.68 7.17 6.59
N GLY A 31 15.53 7.09 5.27
CA GLY A 31 16.30 6.22 4.39
C GLY A 31 15.50 5.06 3.80
N ALA A 32 16.18 4.20 3.05
CA ALA A 32 15.59 3.04 2.41
C ALA A 32 16.50 1.81 2.57
N ARG A 33 15.90 0.63 2.60
CA ARG A 33 16.59 -0.66 2.62
C ARG A 33 16.06 -1.55 1.51
N GLY A 34 16.97 -2.13 0.73
CA GLY A 34 16.62 -3.15 -0.26
C GLY A 34 16.37 -4.50 0.40
N LEU A 35 15.61 -5.34 -0.29
CA LEU A 35 15.50 -6.76 0.03
C LEU A 35 16.88 -7.41 0.17
N THR A 36 16.98 -8.35 1.09
CA THR A 36 18.13 -9.25 1.26
C THR A 36 17.77 -10.66 0.79
N TYR A 37 18.77 -11.53 0.72
CA TYR A 37 18.52 -12.94 0.40
C TYR A 37 17.61 -13.59 1.45
N GLU A 38 17.81 -13.27 2.72
CA GLU A 38 17.01 -13.75 3.84
C GLU A 38 15.55 -13.28 3.74
N ASP A 39 15.34 -12.00 3.38
CA ASP A 39 13.99 -11.46 3.15
C ASP A 39 13.28 -12.20 2.00
N VAL A 40 13.99 -12.43 0.90
CA VAL A 40 13.46 -13.14 -0.28
C VAL A 40 13.12 -14.59 0.03
N GLU A 41 13.95 -15.27 0.82
CA GLU A 41 13.69 -16.64 1.27
C GLU A 41 12.45 -16.71 2.16
N ALA A 42 12.36 -15.83 3.17
CA ALA A 42 11.23 -15.75 4.08
C ALA A 42 9.91 -15.48 3.33
N MET A 43 9.91 -14.49 2.43
CA MET A 43 8.75 -14.19 1.58
C MET A 43 8.38 -15.34 0.65
N SER A 44 9.37 -15.98 0.01
CA SER A 44 9.13 -17.13 -0.87
C SER A 44 8.50 -18.30 -0.13
N ASN A 45 8.87 -18.50 1.14
CA ASN A 45 8.25 -19.51 2.00
C ASN A 45 6.80 -19.15 2.36
N ALA A 46 6.51 -17.88 2.68
CA ALA A 46 5.15 -17.43 2.97
C ALA A 46 4.20 -17.60 1.76
N LEU A 47 4.68 -17.32 0.54
CA LEU A 47 3.90 -17.46 -0.69
C LEU A 47 3.48 -18.90 -1.03
N LYS A 48 4.06 -19.92 -0.39
CA LYS A 48 3.59 -21.30 -0.52
C LYS A 48 2.20 -21.50 0.10
N TYR A 49 1.81 -20.64 1.03
CA TYR A 49 0.57 -20.73 1.79
C TYR A 49 -0.42 -19.61 1.48
N VAL A 50 0.05 -18.48 0.95
CA VAL A 50 -0.77 -17.30 0.66
C VAL A 50 -0.77 -17.00 -0.83
N LYS A 51 -1.96 -16.94 -1.43
CA LYS A 51 -2.15 -16.49 -2.80
C LYS A 51 -2.23 -14.96 -2.83
N THR A 52 -1.25 -14.32 -3.44
CA THR A 52 -1.19 -12.86 -3.60
C THR A 52 -0.38 -12.51 -4.83
N GLU A 53 -0.92 -11.63 -5.67
CA GLU A 53 -0.21 -11.15 -6.86
C GLU A 53 0.74 -10.00 -6.50
N ALA A 54 0.28 -9.06 -5.68
CA ALA A 54 1.05 -7.88 -5.26
C ALA A 54 2.33 -8.26 -4.49
N SER A 55 2.23 -9.16 -3.50
CA SER A 55 3.40 -9.53 -2.69
C SER A 55 4.42 -10.41 -3.41
N MET A 56 4.06 -10.94 -4.59
CA MET A 56 4.98 -11.68 -5.46
C MET A 56 5.86 -10.74 -6.30
N LEU A 57 5.38 -9.53 -6.62
CA LEU A 57 6.06 -8.59 -7.50
C LEU A 57 7.48 -8.20 -7.02
N PRO A 58 7.73 -7.92 -5.73
CA PRO A 58 9.08 -7.61 -5.25
C PRO A 58 10.08 -8.74 -5.49
N LEU A 59 9.64 -9.99 -5.40
CA LEU A 59 10.48 -11.16 -5.67
C LEU A 59 10.77 -11.32 -7.16
N LEU A 60 9.82 -10.94 -8.02
CA LEU A 60 10.05 -10.88 -9.46
C LEU A 60 11.07 -9.78 -9.79
N ALA A 61 10.93 -8.59 -9.21
CA ALA A 61 11.87 -7.49 -9.37
C ALA A 61 13.28 -7.85 -8.87
N TRP A 62 13.38 -8.53 -7.72
CA TRP A 62 14.64 -9.09 -7.21
C TRP A 62 15.33 -10.02 -8.22
N ARG A 63 14.55 -10.82 -8.94
CA ARG A 63 15.04 -11.71 -10.01
C ARG A 63 15.27 -11.00 -11.35
N GLY A 64 15.22 -9.66 -11.37
CA GLY A 64 15.49 -8.84 -12.55
C GLY A 64 14.30 -8.65 -13.50
N LYS A 65 13.07 -9.06 -13.12
CA LYS A 65 11.87 -8.73 -13.91
C LYS A 65 11.58 -7.23 -13.81
N ARG A 66 11.12 -6.65 -14.93
CA ARG A 66 10.80 -5.23 -15.06
C ARG A 66 9.74 -4.99 -16.13
N GLY A 67 9.12 -3.81 -16.10
CA GLY A 67 8.10 -3.37 -17.04
C GLY A 67 6.69 -3.53 -16.50
N ILE A 68 5.70 -3.40 -17.37
CA ILE A 68 4.28 -3.42 -16.97
C ILE A 68 3.85 -4.86 -16.67
N ILE A 69 3.34 -5.07 -15.47
CA ILE A 69 2.74 -6.34 -15.02
C ILE A 69 1.26 -6.08 -14.69
N GLU A 70 0.39 -6.94 -15.21
CA GLU A 70 -1.03 -6.91 -14.89
C GLU A 70 -1.31 -7.70 -13.60
N ILE A 71 -2.15 -7.15 -12.74
CA ILE A 71 -2.62 -7.77 -11.50
C ILE A 71 -4.14 -7.63 -11.36
N ARG A 72 -4.73 -8.32 -10.38
CA ARG A 72 -6.16 -8.48 -10.13
C ARG A 72 -6.90 -8.93 -11.38
N GLY A 73 -6.40 -9.98 -12.04
CA GLY A 73 -6.99 -10.51 -13.27
C GLY A 73 -6.96 -9.54 -14.47
N GLY A 74 -6.11 -8.51 -14.44
CA GLY A 74 -5.98 -7.52 -15.52
C GLY A 74 -6.56 -6.14 -15.21
N GLU A 75 -7.26 -5.99 -14.08
CA GLU A 75 -7.89 -4.71 -13.70
C GLU A 75 -6.89 -3.62 -13.32
N ARG A 76 -5.67 -4.00 -12.90
CA ARG A 76 -4.61 -3.05 -12.52
C ARG A 76 -3.29 -3.37 -13.20
N LYS A 77 -2.49 -2.31 -13.38
CA LYS A 77 -1.18 -2.37 -14.02
C LYS A 77 -0.12 -1.77 -13.10
N VAL A 78 0.96 -2.52 -12.88
CA VAL A 78 2.10 -2.10 -12.08
C VAL A 78 3.31 -1.92 -12.98
N ASN A 79 3.97 -0.77 -12.90
CA ASN A 79 5.27 -0.56 -13.56
C ASN A 79 6.39 -1.11 -12.66
N LEU A 80 6.70 -2.39 -12.84
CA LEU A 80 7.69 -3.09 -12.03
C LEU A 80 9.10 -2.62 -12.33
N SER A 81 9.85 -2.26 -11.30
CA SER A 81 11.25 -1.84 -11.41
C SER A 81 12.06 -2.28 -10.21
N ILE A 82 13.37 -1.99 -10.21
CA ILE A 82 14.23 -2.29 -9.06
C ILE A 82 13.77 -1.56 -7.78
N LEU A 83 13.07 -0.43 -7.90
CA LEU A 83 12.50 0.30 -6.77
C LEU A 83 11.48 -0.54 -6.00
N SER A 84 10.83 -1.50 -6.65
CA SER A 84 9.89 -2.43 -6.03
C SER A 84 10.56 -3.41 -5.05
N THR A 85 11.89 -3.44 -4.99
CA THR A 85 12.65 -4.21 -3.99
C THR A 85 12.99 -3.40 -2.74
N LEU A 86 12.60 -2.11 -2.68
CA LEU A 86 12.95 -1.21 -1.60
C LEU A 86 11.84 -1.11 -0.55
N THR A 87 12.26 -0.92 0.69
CA THR A 87 11.44 -0.42 1.79
C THR A 87 11.90 0.99 2.14
N PHE A 88 11.00 1.96 2.10
CA PHE A 88 11.27 3.33 2.52
C PHE A 88 10.80 3.56 3.96
N TYR A 89 11.65 4.18 4.77
CA TYR A 89 11.40 4.45 6.19
C TYR A 89 11.15 5.94 6.38
N PHE A 90 10.19 6.26 7.25
CA PHE A 90 9.73 7.62 7.47
C PHE A 90 9.49 7.86 8.95
N ASP A 91 9.70 9.10 9.38
CA ASP A 91 9.24 9.62 10.66
C ASP A 91 7.70 9.69 10.65
N THR A 92 7.07 9.02 11.61
CA THR A 92 5.61 8.89 11.67
C THR A 92 4.92 10.20 12.06
N GLU A 93 5.55 11.06 12.85
CA GLU A 93 5.02 12.37 13.21
C GLU A 93 4.95 13.26 11.97
N VAL A 94 6.02 13.24 11.16
CA VAL A 94 6.05 13.98 9.90
C VAL A 94 4.99 13.44 8.93
N VAL A 95 4.90 12.12 8.77
CA VAL A 95 3.87 11.50 7.89
C VAL A 95 2.46 11.86 8.36
N TYR A 96 2.18 11.76 9.67
CA TYR A 96 0.90 12.15 10.25
C TYR A 96 0.58 13.63 10.02
N SER A 97 1.57 14.51 10.17
CA SER A 97 1.43 15.95 9.92
C SER A 97 1.00 16.28 8.49
N LEU A 98 1.34 15.42 7.52
CA LEU A 98 0.99 15.56 6.10
C LEU A 98 -0.28 14.79 5.72
N SER A 99 -0.77 13.89 6.57
CA SER A 99 -1.87 12.99 6.24
C SER A 99 -3.22 13.56 6.68
N PHE A 100 -3.93 14.17 5.73
CA PHE A 100 -5.27 14.73 5.94
C PHE A 100 -6.27 13.67 6.46
N LEU A 101 -6.30 12.49 5.84
CA LEU A 101 -7.22 11.43 6.20
C LEU A 101 -6.91 10.85 7.58
N ALA A 102 -5.64 10.68 7.93
CA ALA A 102 -5.25 10.20 9.26
C ALA A 102 -5.73 11.15 10.37
N LYS A 103 -5.57 12.47 10.18
CA LYS A 103 -6.08 13.47 11.12
C LYS A 103 -7.61 13.42 11.25
N ARG A 104 -8.30 13.10 10.16
CA ARG A 104 -9.76 13.06 10.14
C ARG A 104 -10.34 11.96 11.04
N VAL A 105 -9.64 10.82 11.10
CA VAL A 105 -10.07 9.63 11.84
C VAL A 105 -9.36 9.44 13.17
N ALA A 106 -8.41 10.31 13.52
CA ALA A 106 -7.54 10.14 14.70
C ALA A 106 -8.33 10.02 16.02
N ASP A 107 -9.42 10.79 16.15
CA ASP A 107 -10.27 10.81 17.35
C ASP A 107 -11.54 9.98 17.20
N SER A 108 -11.56 8.98 16.30
CA SER A 108 -12.70 8.08 16.15
C SER A 108 -12.64 6.94 17.18
N GLU A 109 -13.77 6.65 17.82
CA GLU A 109 -13.85 5.59 18.85
C GLU A 109 -14.36 4.24 18.29
N SER A 110 -14.73 4.21 17.00
CA SER A 110 -15.23 3.03 16.31
C SER A 110 -14.93 3.06 14.81
N LEU A 111 -14.99 1.90 14.14
CA LEU A 111 -14.83 1.79 12.69
C LEU A 111 -15.97 2.51 11.95
N GLU A 112 -17.18 2.43 12.46
CA GLU A 112 -18.37 3.09 11.94
C GLU A 112 -18.21 4.61 11.98
N GLU A 113 -17.70 5.13 13.09
CA GLU A 113 -17.43 6.55 13.22
C GLU A 113 -16.32 6.99 12.26
N ALA A 114 -15.21 6.25 12.18
CA ALA A 114 -14.11 6.54 11.26
C ALA A 114 -14.60 6.57 9.81
N ASN A 115 -15.40 5.57 9.39
CA ASN A 115 -15.97 5.50 8.05
C ASN A 115 -16.90 6.69 7.76
N ARG A 116 -17.78 7.06 8.70
CA ARG A 116 -18.63 8.25 8.57
C ARG A 116 -17.81 9.53 8.39
N ARG A 117 -16.74 9.71 9.17
CA ARG A 117 -15.86 10.89 9.06
C ARG A 117 -15.11 10.93 7.71
N LEU A 118 -14.82 9.78 7.10
CA LEU A 118 -14.25 9.68 5.76
C LEU A 118 -15.29 10.00 4.67
N HIS A 119 -16.55 9.59 4.84
CA HIS A 119 -17.64 9.97 3.93
C HIS A 119 -17.88 11.48 3.90
N GLU A 120 -17.70 12.18 5.02
CA GLU A 120 -17.79 13.64 5.09
C GLU A 120 -16.79 14.36 4.16
N VAL A 121 -15.76 13.66 3.69
CA VAL A 121 -14.77 14.15 2.72
C VAL A 121 -14.79 13.35 1.42
N ASN A 122 -15.90 12.66 1.13
CA ASN A 122 -16.17 11.87 -0.07
C ASN A 122 -15.18 10.70 -0.30
N VAL A 123 -14.65 10.12 0.78
CA VAL A 123 -13.78 8.93 0.71
C VAL A 123 -14.60 7.69 1.00
N VAL A 124 -14.72 6.81 0.01
CA VAL A 124 -15.29 5.45 0.15
C VAL A 124 -14.17 4.49 0.50
N THR A 125 -14.42 3.56 1.43
CA THR A 125 -13.43 2.61 1.93
C THR A 125 -13.79 1.15 1.64
N GLU A 126 -12.86 0.23 1.90
CA GLU A 126 -13.16 -1.21 1.82
C GLU A 126 -14.26 -1.65 2.79
N TYR A 127 -14.40 -0.95 3.93
CA TYR A 127 -15.46 -1.22 4.89
C TYR A 127 -16.85 -1.00 4.29
N ASP A 128 -17.01 -0.04 3.36
CA ASP A 128 -18.27 0.17 2.64
C ASP A 128 -18.62 -1.03 1.75
N TYR A 129 -17.63 -1.59 1.06
CA TYR A 129 -17.82 -2.77 0.22
C TYR A 129 -18.18 -4.01 1.05
N GLU A 130 -17.54 -4.20 2.20
CA GLU A 130 -17.86 -5.30 3.13
C GLU A 130 -19.29 -5.19 3.66
N LEU A 131 -19.74 -3.99 4.05
CA LEU A 131 -21.12 -3.77 4.47
C LEU A 131 -22.12 -4.08 3.35
N GLN A 132 -21.85 -3.63 2.13
CA GLN A 132 -22.70 -3.93 0.97
C GLN A 132 -22.76 -5.44 0.68
N PHE A 133 -21.64 -6.14 0.80
CA PHE A 133 -21.57 -7.60 0.61
C PHE A 133 -22.41 -8.34 1.65
N VAL A 134 -22.26 -8.00 2.93
CA VAL A 134 -23.05 -8.60 4.02
C VAL A 134 -24.55 -8.34 3.84
N LEU A 135 -24.94 -7.13 3.44
CA LEU A 135 -26.35 -6.78 3.23
C LEU A 135 -26.98 -7.50 2.03
N LYS A 136 -26.21 -7.77 0.97
CA LYS A 136 -26.66 -8.59 -0.17
C LYS A 136 -26.88 -10.04 0.27
N ASN A 137 -25.91 -10.64 0.95
CA ASN A 137 -25.99 -12.04 1.38
C ASN A 137 -27.00 -12.32 2.51
N LYS A 138 -27.50 -11.30 3.20
CA LYS A 138 -28.61 -11.44 4.17
C LYS A 138 -30.00 -11.44 3.54
N ARG A 139 -30.11 -11.10 2.24
CA ARG A 139 -31.37 -11.01 1.50
C ARG A 139 -31.63 -12.23 0.62
N ASP A 140 -30.66 -13.12 0.49
CA ASP A 140 -30.74 -14.45 -0.13
C ASP A 140 -30.95 -15.54 0.94
#